data_AF-A0A927S4X5-F1
#
_entry.id   AF-A0A927S4X5-F1
#
_cell.length_a   1.000
_cell.length_b   1.000
_cell.length_c   1.000
_cell.angle_alpha   90.00
_cell.angle_beta   90.00
_cell.angle_gamma   90.00
#
_symmetry.space_group_name_H-M   'P 1'
#
loop_
_entity.id
_entity.type
_entity.pdbx_description
1 polymer ?
#
loop_
_entity_poly.entity_id
_entity_poly.type
_entity_poly.pdbx_seq_one_letter_code
_entity_poly.pdbx_strand_id
1 'polypeptide(L)'
;MENKKRSTFSGSLGFVLAAAGSAVGLGNIWRFPFLAAKDGGGIFLLCYLILALTFGFALLTTEIAIGRKTAQSPLTAYKAMHPKFGWLGVIASVVPALILPYYCVIGGWVLKYMGTFLTGGGHAAVADGYFTAFITAPVSPIIWFFIFLAATVFVVYKGVNTG
;
A
#
# COMPACT_ATOMS: atom_id res chain seq x y z
N MET A 1 -3.43 14.25 -31.30
CA MET A 1 -3.37 13.61 -29.97
C MET A 1 -3.79 14.63 -28.94
N GLU A 2 -4.96 14.45 -28.34
CA GLU A 2 -5.51 15.35 -27.32
C GLU A 2 -4.52 15.53 -26.18
N ASN A 3 -4.17 16.78 -25.90
CA ASN A 3 -3.28 17.15 -24.79
C ASN A 3 -4.09 17.08 -23.49
N LYS A 4 -4.33 15.85 -23.02
CA LYS A 4 -5.03 15.59 -21.75
C LYS A 4 -4.14 16.15 -20.63
N LYS A 5 -4.46 17.35 -20.13
CA LYS A 5 -3.76 17.96 -18.99
C LYS A 5 -3.71 16.92 -17.86
N ARG A 6 -2.49 16.49 -17.51
CA ARG A 6 -2.25 15.54 -16.43
C ARG A 6 -2.80 16.14 -15.13
N SER A 7 -3.54 15.34 -14.36
CA SER A 7 -4.12 15.77 -13.09
C SER A 7 -3.00 16.20 -12.14
N THR A 8 -3.07 17.44 -11.67
CA THR A 8 -2.19 17.99 -10.63
C THR A 8 -3.01 18.08 -9.35
N PHE A 9 -2.41 17.76 -8.19
CA PHE A 9 -3.07 17.94 -6.90
C PHE A 9 -3.48 19.41 -6.72
N SER A 10 -4.71 19.66 -6.27
CA SER A 10 -5.25 21.02 -6.13
C SER A 10 -4.56 21.84 -5.02
N GLY A 11 -3.70 21.23 -4.19
CA GLY A 11 -2.93 21.90 -3.15
C GLY A 11 -1.85 21.02 -2.51
N SER A 12 -0.93 21.64 -1.78
CA SER A 12 0.13 20.97 -1.00
C SER A 12 -0.44 19.99 0.03
N LEU A 13 -1.60 20.31 0.60
CA LEU A 13 -2.28 19.45 1.57
C LEU A 13 -2.78 18.14 0.95
N GLY A 14 -3.38 18.18 -0.24
CA GLY A 14 -3.84 16.97 -0.95
C GLY A 14 -2.69 16.04 -1.29
N PHE A 15 -1.53 16.59 -1.70
CA PHE A 15 -0.31 15.80 -1.91
C PHE A 15 0.19 15.15 -0.61
N VAL A 16 0.27 15.91 0.50
CA VAL A 16 0.74 15.39 1.78
C VAL A 16 -0.20 14.30 2.31
N LEU A 17 -1.51 14.49 2.21
CA LEU A 17 -2.50 13.50 2.63
C LEU A 17 -2.44 12.24 1.77
N ALA A 18 -2.26 12.36 0.45
CA ALA A 18 -2.08 11.22 -0.43
C ALA A 18 -0.77 10.45 -0.12
N ALA A 19 0.33 11.17 0.12
CA ALA A 19 1.60 10.56 0.50
C ALA A 19 1.52 9.86 1.87
N ALA A 20 0.88 10.51 2.86
CA ALA A 20 0.66 9.92 4.18
C ALA A 20 -0.26 8.70 4.09
N GLY A 21 -1.36 8.76 3.35
CA GLY A 21 -2.26 7.63 3.13
C GLY A 21 -1.60 6.46 2.37
N SER A 22 -0.66 6.75 1.47
CA SER A 22 0.14 5.70 0.81
C SER A 22 1.14 5.03 1.74
N ALA A 23 1.66 5.75 2.75
CA ALA A 23 2.66 5.24 3.69
C ALA A 23 2.04 4.58 4.93
N VAL A 24 0.87 5.04 5.37
CA VAL A 24 0.14 4.52 6.52
C VAL A 24 -0.86 3.46 6.05
N GLY A 25 -0.63 2.20 6.40
CA GLY A 25 -1.53 1.12 6.03
C GLY A 25 -1.33 -0.17 6.83
N LEU A 26 -1.85 -1.26 6.26
CA LEU A 26 -1.86 -2.60 6.88
C LEU A 26 -0.46 -3.10 7.28
N GLY A 27 0.59 -2.66 6.57
CA GLY A 27 1.97 -3.00 6.91
C GLY A 27 2.35 -2.57 8.33
N ASN A 28 1.95 -1.37 8.76
CA ASN A 28 2.31 -0.83 10.06
C ASN A 28 1.52 -1.45 11.21
N ILE A 29 0.31 -1.96 10.94
CA ILE A 29 -0.60 -2.49 11.96
C ILE A 29 -0.45 -4.01 12.11
N TRP A 30 -0.20 -4.72 11.02
CA TRP A 30 -0.11 -6.18 11.02
C TRP A 30 1.34 -6.67 10.88
N ARG A 31 2.07 -6.22 9.86
CA ARG A 31 3.41 -6.77 9.56
C ARG A 31 4.46 -6.29 10.55
N PHE A 32 4.45 -5.00 10.87
CA PHE A 32 5.46 -4.39 11.74
C PHE A 32 5.45 -4.97 13.15
N PRO A 33 4.30 -5.07 13.87
CA PRO A 33 4.31 -5.67 15.21
C PRO A 33 4.69 -7.15 15.18
N PHE A 34 4.27 -7.87 14.13
CA PHE A 34 4.64 -9.28 13.96
C PHE A 34 6.15 -9.46 13.84
N LEU A 35 6.82 -8.67 12.99
CA LEU A 35 8.27 -8.72 12.83
C LEU A 35 9.00 -8.22 14.08
N ALA A 36 8.53 -7.12 14.68
CA ALA A 36 9.12 -6.60 15.91
C ALA A 36 9.07 -7.64 17.04
N ALA A 37 7.94 -8.33 17.23
CA ALA A 37 7.81 -9.38 18.22
C ALA A 37 8.72 -10.59 17.92
N LYS A 38 8.86 -10.97 16.64
CA LYS A 38 9.65 -12.15 16.24
C LYS A 38 11.16 -11.92 16.26
N ASP A 39 11.61 -10.72 15.88
CA ASP A 39 13.01 -10.42 15.56
C ASP A 39 13.73 -9.65 16.70
N GLY A 40 13.32 -9.87 17.96
CA GLY A 40 14.04 -9.35 19.14
C GLY A 40 13.56 -8.01 19.69
N GLY A 41 12.33 -7.57 19.34
CA GLY A 41 11.61 -6.49 20.01
C GLY A 41 12.34 -5.14 19.93
N GLY A 42 12.95 -4.73 21.05
CA GLY A 42 13.61 -3.44 21.20
C GLY A 42 14.84 -3.25 20.29
N ILE A 43 15.63 -4.31 20.06
CA ILE A 43 16.80 -4.22 19.17
C ILE A 43 16.36 -4.05 17.72
N PHE A 44 15.34 -4.82 17.30
CA PHE A 44 14.71 -4.64 15.99
C PHE A 44 14.21 -3.20 15.81
N LEU A 45 13.53 -2.66 16.82
CA LEU A 45 13.00 -1.30 16.78
C LEU A 45 14.12 -0.25 16.62
N LEU A 46 15.22 -0.39 17.35
CA LEU A 46 16.35 0.52 17.25
C LEU A 46 16.98 0.49 15.85
N CYS A 47 17.26 -0.69 15.32
CA CYS A 47 17.79 -0.84 13.96
C CYS A 47 16.81 -0.31 12.91
N TYR A 48 15.52 -0.60 13.06
CA TYR A 48 14.46 -0.10 12.17
C TYR A 48 14.45 1.44 12.13
N LEU A 49 14.51 2.10 13.28
CA LEU A 49 14.51 3.56 13.35
C LEU A 49 15.75 4.18 12.68
N ILE A 50 16.94 3.61 12.92
CA ILE A 50 18.18 4.07 12.28
C ILE A 50 18.06 3.96 10.75
N LEU A 51 17.62 2.81 10.23
CA LEU A 51 17.46 2.60 8.79
C LEU A 51 16.36 3.49 8.18
N ALA A 52 15.25 3.70 8.90
CA ALA A 52 14.16 4.55 8.44
C ALA A 52 14.58 6.02 8.32
N LEU A 53 15.28 6.55 9.34
CA LEU A 53 15.74 7.94 9.36
C LEU A 53 16.89 8.22 8.38
N THR A 54 17.70 7.21 8.07
CA THR A 54 18.83 7.36 7.14
C THR A 54 18.42 7.00 5.71
N PHE A 55 18.39 5.70 5.40
CA PHE A 55 18.09 5.19 4.06
C PHE A 55 16.64 5.47 3.65
N GLY A 56 15.67 5.26 4.54
CA GLY A 56 14.26 5.48 4.24
C GLY A 56 13.97 6.92 3.83
N PHE A 57 14.43 7.89 4.62
CA PHE A 57 14.26 9.31 4.33
C PHE A 57 14.98 9.75 3.04
N ALA A 58 16.21 9.27 2.83
CA ALA A 58 16.98 9.60 1.63
C ALA A 58 16.31 9.05 0.35
N LEU A 59 15.82 7.81 0.38
CA LEU A 59 15.12 7.19 -0.75
C LEU A 59 13.79 7.91 -1.03
N LEU A 60 12.99 8.18 0.00
CA LEU A 60 11.72 8.90 -0.15
C LEU A 60 11.92 10.27 -0.79
N THR A 61 12.90 11.03 -0.30
CA THR A 61 13.23 12.36 -0.85
C THR A 61 13.68 12.26 -2.31
N THR A 62 14.44 11.22 -2.65
CA THR A 62 14.90 10.97 -4.03
C THR A 62 13.74 10.65 -4.96
N GLU A 63 12.81 9.78 -4.55
CA GLU A 63 11.63 9.44 -5.35
C GLU A 63 10.73 10.65 -5.60
N ILE A 64 10.47 11.44 -4.56
CA ILE A 64 9.69 12.69 -4.68
C ILE A 64 10.39 13.68 -5.62
N ALA A 65 11.72 13.83 -5.52
CA ALA A 65 12.48 14.73 -6.38
C ALA A 65 12.44 14.29 -7.85
N ILE A 66 12.61 13.00 -8.15
CA ILE A 66 12.52 12.44 -9.51
C ILE A 66 11.11 12.62 -10.07
N GLY A 67 10.08 12.30 -9.29
CA GLY A 67 8.69 12.45 -9.70
C GLY A 67 8.33 13.91 -10.02
N ARG A 68 8.77 14.85 -9.18
CA ARG A 68 8.53 16.29 -9.38
C ARG A 68 9.29 16.85 -10.58
N LYS A 69 10.53 16.42 -10.81
CA LYS A 69 11.36 16.89 -11.94
C LYS A 69 10.86 16.35 -13.29
N THR A 70 10.41 15.08 -13.33
CA THR A 70 10.04 14.41 -14.58
C THR A 70 8.55 14.54 -14.90
N ALA A 71 7.69 14.72 -13.89
CA ALA A 71 6.22 14.70 -14.02
C ALA A 71 5.71 13.48 -14.80
N GLN A 72 6.41 12.35 -14.69
CA GLN A 72 6.22 11.12 -15.45
C GLN A 72 5.90 9.93 -14.53
N SER A 73 5.35 8.86 -15.11
CA SER A 73 5.15 7.61 -14.36
C SER A 73 6.51 6.97 -14.01
N PRO A 74 6.59 6.15 -12.95
CA PRO A 74 7.84 5.47 -12.56
C PRO A 74 8.49 4.71 -13.73
N LEU A 75 7.68 4.09 -14.59
CA LEU A 75 8.13 3.35 -15.77
C LEU A 75 9.02 4.19 -16.72
N THR A 76 8.73 5.49 -16.87
CA THR A 76 9.43 6.37 -17.83
C THR A 76 10.33 7.39 -17.14
N ALA A 77 10.05 7.74 -15.88
CA ALA A 77 10.77 8.78 -15.13
C ALA A 77 12.27 8.51 -15.02
N TYR A 78 12.67 7.26 -14.74
CA TYR A 78 14.10 6.91 -14.66
C TYR A 78 14.81 7.02 -16.01
N LYS A 79 14.14 6.65 -17.12
CA LYS A 79 14.70 6.80 -18.48
C LYS A 79 14.85 8.27 -18.86
N ALA A 80 13.94 9.13 -18.42
CA ALA A 80 14.03 10.58 -18.62
C ALA A 80 15.17 11.23 -17.83
N MET A 81 15.56 10.65 -16.69
CA MET A 81 16.73 11.10 -15.93
C MET A 81 18.05 10.65 -16.56
N HIS A 82 18.10 9.40 -17.02
CA HIS A 82 19.26 8.87 -17.75
C HIS A 82 18.85 7.69 -18.65
N PRO A 83 19.24 7.67 -19.95
CA PRO A 83 18.78 6.65 -20.89
C PRO A 83 19.06 5.19 -20.46
N LYS A 84 20.15 4.95 -19.72
CA LYS A 84 20.52 3.61 -19.21
C LYS A 84 19.71 3.16 -17.98
N PHE A 85 18.94 4.04 -17.35
CA PHE A 85 18.18 3.72 -16.13
C PHE A 85 16.73 3.31 -16.40
N GLY A 86 16.33 3.11 -17.66
CA GLY A 86 14.97 2.68 -17.99
C GLY A 86 14.54 1.35 -17.35
N TRP A 87 15.47 0.42 -17.12
CA TRP A 87 15.18 -0.86 -16.46
C TRP A 87 14.76 -0.70 -14.99
N LEU A 88 15.26 0.34 -14.29
CA LEU A 88 14.85 0.65 -12.91
C LEU A 88 13.36 1.01 -12.85
N GLY A 89 12.85 1.72 -13.86
CA GLY A 89 11.43 2.05 -13.96
C GLY A 89 10.54 0.83 -14.11
N VAL A 90 11.02 -0.22 -14.79
CA VAL A 90 10.30 -1.50 -14.91
C VAL A 90 10.21 -2.16 -13.54
N ILE A 91 11.32 -2.28 -12.82
CA ILE A 91 11.34 -2.89 -11.47
C ILE A 91 10.45 -2.09 -10.51
N ALA A 92 10.58 -0.76 -10.51
CA ALA A 92 9.78 0.13 -9.67
C ALA A 92 8.27 0.02 -9.93
N SER A 93 7.85 -0.45 -11.12
CA SER A 93 6.44 -0.65 -11.47
C SER A 93 5.96 -2.09 -11.22
N VAL A 94 6.82 -3.08 -11.47
CA VAL A 94 6.48 -4.50 -11.29
C VAL A 94 6.40 -4.89 -9.82
N VAL A 95 7.30 -4.37 -8.97
CA VAL A 95 7.31 -4.72 -7.55
C VAL A 95 5.98 -4.37 -6.86
N PRO A 96 5.43 -3.15 -6.96
CA PRO A 96 4.11 -2.84 -6.42
C PRO A 96 2.98 -3.69 -7.03
N ALA A 97 3.06 -4.01 -8.33
CA ALA A 97 2.07 -4.85 -8.99
C ALA A 97 2.04 -6.29 -8.41
N LEU A 98 3.19 -6.82 -8.02
CA LEU A 98 3.29 -8.13 -7.35
C LEU A 98 2.84 -8.07 -5.88
N ILE A 99 3.04 -6.94 -5.22
CA ILE A 99 2.64 -6.74 -3.82
C ILE A 99 1.12 -6.54 -3.68
N LEU A 100 0.47 -5.95 -4.70
CA LEU A 100 -0.96 -5.61 -4.66
C LEU A 100 -1.89 -6.80 -4.34
N PRO A 101 -1.83 -7.96 -5.01
CA PRO A 101 -2.70 -9.09 -4.69
C PRO A 101 -2.59 -9.54 -3.24
N TYR A 102 -1.37 -9.57 -2.69
CA TYR A 102 -1.14 -9.91 -1.30
C TYR A 102 -1.79 -8.90 -0.34
N TYR A 103 -1.69 -7.59 -0.62
CA TYR A 103 -2.37 -6.57 0.18
C TYR A 103 -3.90 -6.65 0.05
N CYS A 104 -4.43 -7.01 -1.12
CA CYS A 104 -5.87 -7.22 -1.29
C CYS A 104 -6.39 -8.40 -0.46
N VAL A 105 -5.61 -9.47 -0.30
CA VAL A 105 -5.98 -10.61 0.56
C VAL A 105 -6.12 -10.15 2.02
N ILE A 106 -5.11 -9.46 2.55
CA ILE A 106 -5.11 -8.96 3.93
C ILE A 106 -6.21 -7.90 4.12
N GLY A 107 -6.42 -7.02 3.14
CA GLY A 107 -7.51 -6.04 3.14
C GLY A 107 -8.90 -6.72 3.18
N GLY A 108 -9.06 -7.83 2.45
CA GLY A 108 -10.26 -8.66 2.52
C GLY A 108 -10.51 -9.23 3.91
N TRP A 109 -9.45 -9.66 4.63
CA TRP A 109 -9.59 -10.10 6.02
C TRP A 109 -10.13 -8.98 6.91
N VAL A 110 -9.59 -7.77 6.77
CA VAL A 110 -10.05 -6.62 7.55
C VAL A 110 -11.51 -6.29 7.25
N LEU A 111 -11.93 -6.28 5.98
CA LEU A 111 -13.33 -6.06 5.62
C LEU A 111 -14.27 -7.12 6.18
N LYS A 112 -13.85 -8.39 6.16
CA LYS A 112 -14.62 -9.49 6.74
C LYS A 112 -14.83 -9.31 8.25
N TYR A 113 -13.77 -8.96 8.96
CA TYR A 113 -13.86 -8.70 10.41
C TYR A 113 -14.72 -7.47 10.68
N MET A 114 -14.53 -6.38 9.94
CA MET A 114 -15.38 -5.18 10.04
C MET A 114 -16.86 -5.51 9.85
N GLY A 115 -17.22 -6.24 8.79
CA GLY A 115 -18.59 -6.70 8.56
C GLY A 115 -19.13 -7.54 9.72
N THR A 116 -18.32 -8.49 10.21
CA THR A 116 -18.71 -9.37 11.33
C THR A 116 -18.96 -8.59 12.62
N PHE A 117 -18.16 -7.57 12.92
CA PHE A 117 -18.38 -6.70 14.08
C PHE A 117 -19.64 -5.84 13.90
N LEU A 118 -19.88 -5.30 12.71
CA LEU A 118 -21.07 -4.48 12.41
C LEU A 118 -22.38 -5.28 12.48
N THR A 119 -22.36 -6.57 12.12
CA THR A 119 -23.54 -7.45 12.20
C THR A 119 -23.74 -8.10 13.59
N GLY A 120 -23.02 -7.65 14.62
CA GLY A 120 -23.15 -8.17 15.98
C GLY A 120 -22.46 -9.53 16.24
N GLY A 121 -21.70 -10.05 15.27
CA GLY A 121 -20.96 -11.31 15.37
C GLY A 121 -19.59 -11.20 16.07
N GLY A 122 -19.30 -10.06 16.69
CA GLY A 122 -17.98 -9.77 17.28
C GLY A 122 -17.51 -10.79 18.31
N HIS A 123 -18.42 -11.32 19.12
CA HIS A 123 -18.10 -12.37 20.10
C HIS A 123 -17.61 -13.67 19.45
N ALA A 124 -18.18 -14.05 18.31
CA ALA A 124 -17.70 -15.20 17.54
C ALA A 124 -16.39 -14.88 16.80
N ALA A 125 -16.18 -13.62 16.41
CA ALA A 125 -15.00 -13.20 15.68
C ALA A 125 -13.70 -13.26 16.50
N VAL A 126 -13.81 -13.15 17.82
CA VAL A 126 -12.69 -13.26 18.76
C VAL A 126 -12.46 -14.68 19.27
N ALA A 127 -13.32 -15.64 18.88
CA ALA A 127 -13.18 -17.02 19.31
C ALA A 127 -11.93 -17.68 18.69
N ASP A 128 -11.31 -18.57 19.46
CA ASP A 128 -10.15 -19.32 19.01
C ASP A 128 -10.48 -20.13 17.75
N GLY A 129 -9.58 -20.08 16.77
CA GLY A 129 -9.74 -20.79 15.51
C GLY A 129 -10.66 -20.11 14.48
N TYR A 130 -11.39 -19.04 14.84
CA TYR A 130 -12.23 -18.30 13.88
C TYR A 130 -11.43 -17.74 12.69
N PHE A 131 -10.24 -17.20 12.97
CA PHE A 131 -9.34 -16.73 11.92
C PHE A 131 -8.86 -17.88 11.03
N THR A 132 -8.39 -18.97 11.62
CA THR A 132 -7.89 -20.15 10.89
C THR A 132 -8.97 -20.74 10.01
N ALA A 133 -10.17 -21.00 10.56
CA ALA A 133 -11.31 -21.52 9.81
C ALA A 133 -11.73 -20.59 8.66
N PHE A 134 -11.57 -19.28 8.83
CA PHE A 134 -11.80 -18.33 7.76
C PHE A 134 -10.76 -18.43 6.65
N ILE A 135 -9.45 -18.33 6.97
CA ILE A 135 -8.40 -18.32 5.94
C ILE A 135 -8.24 -19.66 5.22
N THR A 136 -8.63 -20.77 5.85
CA THR A 136 -8.59 -22.10 5.23
C THR A 136 -9.88 -22.46 4.50
N ALA A 137 -10.93 -21.64 4.61
CA ALA A 137 -12.18 -21.89 3.88
C ALA A 137 -11.95 -21.73 2.35
N PRO A 138 -12.56 -22.59 1.52
CA PRO A 138 -12.26 -22.63 0.09
C PRO A 138 -12.75 -21.40 -0.68
N VAL A 139 -13.81 -20.74 -0.21
CA VAL A 139 -14.51 -19.68 -0.96
C VAL A 139 -14.49 -18.34 -0.25
N SER A 140 -14.61 -18.33 1.09
CA SER A 140 -14.80 -17.09 1.85
C SER A 140 -13.65 -16.08 1.67
N PRO A 141 -12.36 -16.42 1.83
CA PRO A 141 -11.26 -15.49 1.62
C PRO A 141 -11.22 -14.91 0.20
N ILE A 142 -11.57 -15.73 -0.80
CA ILE A 142 -11.58 -15.34 -2.22
C ILE A 142 -12.65 -14.29 -2.48
N ILE A 143 -13.85 -14.47 -1.93
CA ILE A 143 -14.94 -13.48 -2.04
C ILE A 143 -14.49 -12.14 -1.45
N TRP A 144 -13.96 -12.14 -0.22
CA TRP A 144 -13.53 -10.91 0.45
C TRP A 144 -12.33 -10.23 -0.24
N PHE A 145 -11.43 -11.01 -0.84
CA PHE A 145 -10.38 -10.51 -1.71
C PHE A 145 -10.96 -9.74 -2.90
N PHE A 146 -11.92 -10.31 -3.63
CA PHE A 146 -12.51 -9.64 -4.79
C PHE A 146 -13.34 -8.40 -4.40
N ILE A 147 -14.02 -8.43 -3.25
CA ILE A 147 -14.72 -7.26 -2.71
C ILE A 147 -13.72 -6.11 -2.44
N PHE A 148 -12.61 -6.41 -1.76
CA PHE A 148 -11.58 -5.41 -1.47
C PHE A 148 -10.91 -4.90 -2.76
N LEU A 149 -10.62 -5.79 -3.70
CA LEU A 149 -10.04 -5.44 -5.00
C LEU A 149 -11.00 -4.55 -5.80
N ALA A 150 -12.28 -4.88 -5.85
CA ALA A 150 -13.29 -4.07 -6.53
C ALA A 150 -13.41 -2.66 -5.91
N ALA A 151 -13.40 -2.56 -4.57
CA ALA A 151 -13.36 -1.28 -3.87
C ALA A 151 -12.09 -0.47 -4.23
N THR A 152 -10.94 -1.13 -4.25
CA THR A 152 -9.65 -0.51 -4.64
C THR A 152 -9.71 0.01 -6.08
N VAL A 153 -10.18 -0.81 -7.03
CA VAL A 153 -10.34 -0.43 -8.43
C VAL A 153 -11.32 0.72 -8.59
N PHE A 154 -12.44 0.70 -7.85
CA PHE A 154 -13.43 1.78 -7.88
C PHE A 154 -12.83 3.12 -7.45
N VAL A 155 -12.07 3.15 -6.35
CA VAL A 155 -11.39 4.37 -5.87
C VAL A 155 -10.37 4.86 -6.90
N VAL A 156 -9.55 3.97 -7.46
CA VAL A 156 -8.55 4.33 -8.48
C VAL A 156 -9.22 4.83 -9.77
N TYR A 157 -10.33 4.20 -10.19
CA TYR A 157 -11.08 4.59 -11.38
C TYR A 157 -11.75 5.96 -11.24
N LYS A 158 -12.26 6.30 -10.05
CA LYS A 158 -12.82 7.63 -9.74
C LYS A 158 -11.77 8.74 -9.82
N GLY A 159 -10.48 8.38 -9.78
CA GLY A 159 -9.37 9.27 -10.09
C GLY A 159 -9.02 10.24 -8.97
N VAL A 160 -7.79 10.74 -9.03
CA VAL A 160 -7.19 11.67 -8.05
C VAL A 160 -7.85 13.07 -8.07
N ASN A 161 -8.70 13.36 -9.06
CA ASN A 161 -9.16 14.71 -9.37
C ASN A 161 -10.38 15.18 -8.54
N THR A 162 -10.78 14.42 -7.52
CA THR A 162 -11.96 14.74 -6.68
C THR A 162 -11.59 15.13 -5.25
N GLY A 163 -10.30 15.47 -4.99
CA GLY A 163 -9.78 15.92 -3.69
C GLY A 163 -8.53 16.79 -3.82
#